data_AF-A0AAW6LPL5-F1
#
_entry.id   AF-A0AAW6LPL5-F1
#
_cell.length_a   1.000
_cell.length_b   1.000
_cell.length_c   1.000
_cell.angle_alpha   90.00
_cell.angle_beta   90.00
_cell.angle_gamma   90.00
#
_symmetry.space_group_name_H-M   'P 1'
#
loop_
_entity.id
_entity.type
_entity.pdbx_description
1 polymer ?
#
loop_
_entity_poly.entity_id
_entity_poly.type
_entity_poly.pdbx_seq_one_letter_code
_entity_poly.pdbx_strand_id
1 'polypeptide(L)'
;MNSQRFARLVSATGETVAVIGENVDARSFPVGVWLLTDGRHVVVVGEGGPLSAEAVDGKALIAAVHARWPGAVVLERLSASENAADPRAYSARYVEVREDGSHGEPAYADLTDAGFALDPPIDVE
;
A
#
# COMPACT_ATOMS: atom_id res chain seq x y z
N MET A 1 -7.75 -30.99 5.91
CA MET A 1 -8.28 -30.05 4.91
C MET A 1 -7.24 -28.96 4.73
N ASN A 2 -6.56 -28.89 3.59
CA ASN A 2 -5.71 -27.76 3.26
C ASN A 2 -6.64 -26.60 2.88
N SER A 3 -6.94 -25.73 3.84
CA SER A 3 -7.59 -24.46 3.54
C SER A 3 -6.55 -23.58 2.85
N GLN A 4 -6.63 -23.50 1.52
CA GLN A 4 -5.81 -22.58 0.75
C GLN A 4 -6.06 -21.15 1.28
N ARG A 5 -4.99 -20.44 1.65
CA ARG A 5 -5.10 -19.10 2.23
C ARG A 5 -5.34 -18.11 1.10
N PHE A 6 -6.43 -17.35 1.19
CA PHE A 6 -6.78 -16.34 0.20
C PHE A 6 -7.11 -15.02 0.90
N ALA A 7 -6.56 -13.93 0.35
CA ALA A 7 -6.89 -12.58 0.72
C ALA A 7 -8.17 -12.18 -0.02
N ARG A 8 -9.05 -11.45 0.67
CA ARG A 8 -10.28 -10.94 0.07
C ARG A 8 -10.22 -9.41 0.03
N LEU A 9 -10.46 -8.82 -1.14
CA LEU A 9 -10.68 -7.38 -1.25
C LEU A 9 -11.98 -7.01 -0.50
N VAL A 10 -11.89 -6.04 0.40
CA VAL A 10 -13.00 -5.59 1.26
C VAL A 10 -13.32 -4.10 1.14
N SER A 11 -12.47 -3.29 0.49
CA SER A 11 -12.81 -1.92 0.08
C SER A 11 -13.16 -1.82 -1.41
N ALA A 12 -13.97 -0.83 -1.75
CA ALA A 12 -14.35 -0.50 -3.13
C ALA A 12 -13.51 0.65 -3.69
N THR A 13 -13.44 0.76 -5.03
CA THR A 13 -12.83 1.90 -5.71
C THR A 13 -13.48 3.21 -5.25
N GLY A 14 -12.65 4.17 -4.80
CA GLY A 14 -13.09 5.48 -4.28
C GLY A 14 -12.98 5.62 -2.75
N GLU A 15 -12.68 4.55 -2.02
CA GLU A 15 -12.30 4.67 -0.61
C GLU A 15 -10.93 5.35 -0.48
N THR A 16 -10.82 6.30 0.45
CA THR A 16 -9.59 7.08 0.65
C THR A 16 -9.16 7.13 2.11
N VAL A 17 -7.87 7.39 2.32
CA VAL A 17 -7.29 7.80 3.61
C VAL A 17 -6.79 9.24 3.49
N ALA A 18 -7.11 10.07 4.48
CA ALA A 18 -6.60 11.44 4.57
C ALA A 18 -5.33 11.45 5.43
N VAL A 19 -4.23 11.91 4.86
CA VAL A 19 -2.94 12.07 5.53
C VAL A 19 -2.70 13.55 5.76
N ILE A 20 -2.41 13.92 7.01
CA ILE A 20 -2.14 15.29 7.43
C ILE A 20 -0.69 15.32 7.89
N GLY A 21 0.18 15.96 7.10
CA GLY A 21 1.58 16.17 7.49
C GLY A 21 1.74 17.43 8.33
N GLU A 22 2.86 17.53 9.07
CA GLU A 22 3.10 18.64 10.01
C GLU A 22 3.08 20.04 9.37
N ASN A 23 3.20 20.18 8.03
CA ASN A 23 3.21 21.47 7.34
C ASN A 23 2.55 21.44 5.93
N VAL A 24 1.56 20.57 5.70
CA VAL A 24 0.89 20.44 4.39
C VAL A 24 -0.62 20.30 4.57
N ASP A 25 -1.38 20.82 3.61
CA ASP A 25 -2.82 20.59 3.49
C ASP A 25 -3.13 19.09 3.48
N ALA A 26 -4.24 18.71 4.10
CA ALA A 26 -4.67 17.31 4.16
C ALA A 26 -4.78 16.71 2.75
N ARG A 27 -4.06 15.61 2.51
CA ARG A 27 -4.06 14.91 1.22
C ARG A 27 -4.87 13.63 1.32
N SER A 28 -5.72 13.38 0.33
CA SER A 28 -6.51 12.15 0.25
C SER A 28 -5.90 11.20 -0.76
N PHE A 29 -5.63 9.97 -0.33
CA PHE A 29 -5.09 8.90 -1.18
C PHE A 29 -6.12 7.79 -1.32
N PRO A 30 -6.37 7.27 -2.53
CA PRO A 30 -7.22 6.10 -2.70
C PRO A 30 -6.57 4.87 -2.08
N VAL A 31 -7.39 3.98 -1.53
CA VAL A 31 -6.91 2.76 -0.87
C VAL A 31 -7.62 1.51 -1.36
N GLY A 32 -6.84 0.46 -1.57
CA GLY A 32 -7.31 -0.91 -1.64
C GLY A 32 -7.09 -1.57 -0.27
N VAL A 33 -8.10 -2.26 0.25
CA VAL A 33 -8.03 -2.93 1.54
C VAL A 33 -8.37 -4.39 1.36
N TRP A 34 -7.44 -5.25 1.76
CA TRP A 34 -7.61 -6.69 1.75
C TRP A 34 -7.64 -7.22 3.17
N LEU A 35 -8.48 -8.23 3.38
CA LEU A 35 -8.51 -9.01 4.61
C LEU A 35 -7.79 -10.34 4.35
N LEU A 36 -6.71 -10.57 5.10
CA LEU A 36 -5.98 -11.83 5.09
C LEU A 36 -6.73 -12.91 5.86
N THR A 37 -6.39 -14.17 5.61
CA THR A 37 -7.02 -15.31 6.31
C THR A 37 -6.76 -15.36 7.81
N ASP A 38 -5.72 -14.70 8.28
CA ASP A 38 -5.39 -14.57 9.71
C ASP A 38 -6.12 -13.39 10.39
N GLY A 39 -6.96 -12.66 9.63
CA GLY A 39 -7.73 -11.53 10.13
C GLY A 39 -7.01 -10.18 10.07
N ARG A 40 -5.74 -10.14 9.66
CA ARG A 40 -5.03 -8.87 9.45
C ARG A 40 -5.52 -8.16 8.19
N HIS A 41 -5.54 -6.83 8.25
CA HIS A 41 -5.78 -6.01 7.07
C HIS A 41 -4.45 -5.71 6.37
N VAL A 42 -4.48 -5.69 5.04
CA VAL A 42 -3.44 -5.08 4.20
C VAL A 42 -4.09 -3.87 3.52
N VAL A 43 -3.51 -2.69 3.73
CA VAL A 43 -4.00 -1.44 3.16
C VAL A 43 -2.97 -0.95 2.16
N VAL A 44 -3.34 -0.94 0.88
CA VAL A 44 -2.52 -0.43 -0.21
C VAL A 44 -2.95 0.99 -0.53
N VAL A 45 -2.04 1.93 -0.34
CA VAL A 45 -2.24 3.36 -0.58
C VAL A 45 -1.79 3.71 -1.98
N GLY A 46 -2.61 4.50 -2.70
CA GLY A 46 -2.41 4.82 -4.11
C GLY A 46 -2.99 3.75 -5.07
N GLU A 47 -3.71 2.76 -4.53
CA GLU A 47 -4.35 1.72 -5.33
C GLU A 47 -5.54 2.29 -6.13
N GLY A 48 -5.60 1.98 -7.42
CA GLY A 48 -6.69 2.45 -8.31
C GLY A 48 -6.67 3.95 -8.62
N GLY A 49 -5.65 4.70 -8.17
CA GLY A 49 -5.45 6.10 -8.47
C GLY A 49 -4.18 6.40 -9.28
N PRO A 50 -4.00 7.66 -9.73
CA PRO A 50 -2.73 8.11 -10.26
C PRO A 50 -1.64 7.97 -9.19
N LEU A 51 -0.45 7.54 -9.59
CA LEU A 51 0.71 7.45 -8.71
C LEU A 51 1.05 8.85 -8.21
N SER A 52 1.16 9.03 -6.89
CA SER A 52 1.64 10.29 -6.32
C SER A 52 3.12 10.44 -6.65
N ALA A 53 3.50 11.55 -7.30
CA ALA A 53 4.90 11.89 -7.54
C ALA A 53 5.59 12.48 -6.30
N GLU A 54 4.82 12.88 -5.28
CA GLU A 54 5.35 13.47 -4.06
C GLU A 54 5.39 12.46 -2.92
N ALA A 55 6.51 12.44 -2.21
CA ALA A 55 6.73 11.61 -1.04
C ALA A 55 5.76 12.00 0.08
N VAL A 56 5.08 11.00 0.65
CA VAL A 56 4.23 11.15 1.84
C VAL A 56 5.08 10.87 3.07
N ASP A 57 4.87 11.61 4.15
CA ASP A 57 5.46 11.28 5.45
C ASP A 57 4.94 9.91 5.90
N GLY A 58 5.84 8.93 6.03
CA GLY A 58 5.49 7.56 6.39
C GLY A 58 4.87 7.41 7.78
N LYS A 59 5.26 8.25 8.76
CA LYS A 59 4.65 8.25 10.09
C LYS A 59 3.23 8.78 10.05
N ALA A 60 3.01 9.86 9.31
CA ALA A 60 1.67 10.39 9.12
C ALA A 60 0.78 9.39 8.37
N LEU A 61 1.34 8.70 7.37
CA LEU A 61 0.64 7.69 6.60
C LEU A 61 0.20 6.50 7.46
N ILE A 62 1.14 5.89 8.21
CA ILE A 62 0.81 4.74 9.06
C ILE A 62 -0.18 5.11 10.16
N ALA A 63 -0.03 6.29 10.78
CA ALA A 63 -0.96 6.77 11.78
C ALA A 63 -2.38 6.93 11.21
N ALA A 64 -2.52 7.51 10.01
CA ALA A 64 -3.81 7.70 9.36
C ALA A 64 -4.48 6.36 8.99
N VAL A 65 -3.70 5.40 8.51
CA VAL A 65 -4.19 4.05 8.19
C VAL A 65 -4.61 3.32 9.46
N HIS A 66 -3.76 3.32 10.50
CA HIS A 66 -4.01 2.60 11.75
C HIS A 66 -5.15 3.19 12.58
N ALA A 67 -5.44 4.49 12.44
CA ALA A 67 -6.62 5.09 13.03
C ALA A 67 -7.93 4.44 12.55
N ARG A 68 -7.93 3.87 11.33
CA ARG A 68 -9.10 3.20 10.73
C ARG A 68 -8.98 1.67 10.71
N TRP A 69 -7.78 1.15 10.48
CA TRP A 69 -7.47 -0.28 10.45
C TRP A 69 -6.29 -0.57 11.38
N PRO A 70 -6.54 -0.72 12.70
CA PRO A 70 -5.48 -0.95 13.67
C PRO A 70 -4.66 -2.20 13.34
N GLY A 71 -3.33 -2.07 13.34
CA GLY A 71 -2.41 -3.18 13.06
C GLY A 71 -2.41 -3.66 11.62
N ALA A 72 -2.91 -2.86 10.68
CA ALA A 72 -2.83 -3.17 9.26
C ALA A 72 -1.38 -3.14 8.75
N VAL A 73 -1.06 -4.06 7.85
CA VAL A 73 0.14 -3.94 7.00
C VAL A 73 -0.13 -2.81 6.00
N VAL A 74 0.73 -1.79 6.00
CA VAL A 74 0.57 -0.61 5.14
C VAL A 74 1.52 -0.73 3.97
N LEU A 75 0.96 -0.82 2.76
CA LEU A 75 1.72 -0.82 1.53
C LEU A 75 1.51 0.51 0.80
N GLU A 76 2.58 1.14 0.37
CA GLU A 76 2.53 2.31 -0.50
C GLU A 76 2.87 1.89 -1.93
N ARG A 77 1.99 2.26 -2.86
CA ARG A 77 2.19 2.04 -4.30
C ARG A 77 3.01 3.20 -4.87
N LEU A 78 4.27 2.91 -5.21
CA LEU A 78 5.20 3.87 -5.79
C LEU A 78 5.38 3.65 -7.29
N SER A 79 5.73 4.70 -8.01
CA SER A 79 6.19 4.58 -9.39
C SER A 79 7.43 3.70 -9.46
N ALA A 80 7.43 2.72 -10.37
CA ALA A 80 8.64 1.96 -10.69
C ALA A 80 9.56 2.72 -11.67
N SER A 81 9.06 3.74 -12.37
CA SER A 81 9.88 4.64 -13.17
C SER A 81 10.35 5.84 -12.34
N GLU A 82 11.58 6.30 -12.59
CA GLU A 82 12.08 7.60 -12.09
C GLU A 82 11.23 8.78 -12.58
N ASN A 83 10.46 8.55 -13.66
CA ASN A 83 9.60 9.55 -14.27
C ASN A 83 8.14 9.36 -13.84
N ALA A 84 7.82 9.73 -12.60
CA ALA A 84 6.47 9.66 -12.01
C ALA A 84 5.40 10.46 -12.79
N ALA A 85 5.81 11.29 -13.76
CA ALA A 85 4.94 12.05 -14.64
C ALA A 85 4.49 11.29 -15.89
N ASP A 86 4.98 10.07 -16.15
CA ASP A 86 4.52 9.26 -17.28
C ASP A 86 3.15 8.65 -16.96
N PRO A 87 2.05 9.09 -17.61
CA PRO A 87 0.72 8.54 -17.37
C PRO A 87 0.57 7.09 -17.86
N ARG A 88 1.57 6.54 -18.57
CA ARG A 88 1.65 5.15 -19.02
C ARG A 88 2.51 4.28 -18.10
N ALA A 89 3.12 4.84 -17.06
CA ALA A 89 3.83 4.07 -16.03
C ALA A 89 2.83 3.28 -15.18
N TYR A 90 2.30 2.20 -15.76
CA TYR A 90 1.50 1.21 -15.04
C TYR A 90 2.38 0.34 -14.13
N SER A 91 3.70 0.32 -14.38
CA SER A 91 4.67 -0.34 -13.51
C SER A 91 4.74 0.39 -12.18
N ALA A 92 4.18 -0.23 -11.16
CA ALA A 92 4.27 0.21 -9.79
C ALA A 92 5.07 -0.81 -8.98
N ARG A 93 5.79 -0.33 -7.98
CA ARG A 93 6.36 -1.18 -6.93
C ARG A 93 5.64 -0.91 -5.63
N TYR A 94 5.51 -1.94 -4.82
CA TYR A 94 4.91 -1.83 -3.49
C TYR A 94 6.01 -1.86 -2.44
N VAL A 95 6.00 -0.88 -1.54
CA VAL A 95 6.88 -0.83 -0.37
C VAL A 95 6.03 -0.89 0.89
N GLU A 96 6.53 -1.57 1.91
CA GLU A 96 5.90 -1.57 3.22
C GLU A 96 6.33 -0.33 4.00
N VAL A 97 5.36 0.37 4.58
CA VAL A 97 5.60 1.48 5.50
C VAL A 97 5.56 0.92 6.92
N ARG A 98 6.68 1.03 7.64
CA ARG A 98 6.84 0.51 9.00
C ARG A 98 6.35 1.50 10.04
N GLU A 99 6.20 1.03 11.28
CA GLU A 99 5.78 1.81 12.46
C GLU A 99 6.61 3.08 12.69
N ASP A 100 7.90 3.04 12.35
CA ASP A 100 8.79 4.19 12.47
C ASP A 100 8.68 5.19 11.29
N GLY A 101 7.81 4.90 10.33
CA GLY A 101 7.61 5.64 9.09
C GLY A 101 8.62 5.34 7.99
N SER A 102 9.55 4.40 8.20
CA SER A 102 10.49 3.98 7.17
C SER A 102 9.83 3.08 6.13
N HIS A 103 10.32 3.16 4.90
CA HIS A 103 9.93 2.26 3.83
C HIS A 103 10.87 1.06 3.76
N GLY A 104 10.34 -0.09 3.37
CA GLY A 104 11.14 -1.26 3.08
C GLY A 104 10.45 -2.27 2.19
N GLU A 105 11.13 -3.38 1.97
CA GLU A 105 10.54 -4.50 1.25
C GLU A 105 9.41 -5.11 2.08
N PRO A 106 8.22 -5.28 1.47
CA PRO A 106 7.15 -6.09 2.03
C PRO A 106 7.60 -7.54 2.25
N ALA A 107 6.94 -8.21 3.20
CA ALA A 107 7.02 -9.66 3.32
C ALA A 107 6.28 -10.36 2.15
N TYR A 108 6.83 -10.28 0.92
CA TYR A 108 6.20 -10.77 -0.31
C TYR A 108 5.80 -12.25 -0.22
N ALA A 109 6.63 -13.09 0.39
CA ALA A 109 6.34 -14.51 0.56
C ALA A 109 5.07 -14.73 1.40
N ASP A 110 4.96 -14.06 2.55
CA ASP A 110 3.81 -14.18 3.44
C ASP A 110 2.52 -13.66 2.78
N LEU A 111 2.62 -12.55 2.03
CA LEU A 111 1.51 -11.96 1.30
C LEU A 111 1.07 -12.87 0.13
N THR A 112 2.02 -13.41 -0.62
CA THR A 112 1.76 -14.36 -1.73
C THR A 112 1.15 -15.65 -1.22
N ASP A 113 1.66 -16.19 -0.12
CA ASP A 113 1.11 -17.38 0.56
C ASP A 113 -0.32 -17.13 1.04
N ALA A 114 -0.65 -15.88 1.39
CA ALA A 114 -2.01 -15.47 1.72
C ALA A 114 -2.88 -15.20 0.48
N GLY A 115 -2.39 -15.40 -0.74
CA GLY A 115 -3.12 -15.20 -1.99
C GLY A 115 -3.16 -13.74 -2.46
N PHE A 116 -2.29 -12.89 -1.93
CA PHE A 116 -2.11 -11.52 -2.38
C PHE A 116 -1.07 -11.47 -3.50
N ALA A 117 -1.48 -11.13 -4.73
CA ALA A 117 -0.60 -11.10 -5.89
C ALA A 117 0.16 -9.77 -5.94
N LEU A 118 1.38 -9.77 -5.42
CA LEU A 118 2.36 -8.71 -5.62
C LEU A 118 3.50 -9.24 -6.47
N ASP A 119 3.81 -8.56 -7.56
CA ASP A 119 5.06 -8.82 -8.25
C ASP A 119 6.22 -8.23 -7.41
N PRO A 120 7.30 -8.99 -7.16
CA PRO A 120 8.51 -8.41 -6.59
C PRO A 120 9.04 -7.33 -7.53
N PRO A 121 9.82 -6.35 -7.02
CA PRO A 121 10.47 -5.39 -7.90
C PRO A 121 11.26 -6.15 -8.98
N ILE A 122 11.02 -5.80 -10.24
CA ILE A 122 11.81 -6.33 -11.35
C ILE A 122 13.21 -5.74 -11.15
N ASP A 123 14.19 -6.60 -10.88
CA ASP A 123 15.61 -6.23 -10.99
C ASP A 123 15.86 -5.85 -12.45
N VAL A 124 15.91 -4.55 -12.70
CA VAL A 124 16.42 -4.01 -13.97
C VAL A 124 17.94 -4.05 -13.85
N GLU A 125 18.57 -5.06 -14.44
CA GLU A 125 20.02 -5.09 -14.69
C GLU A 125 20.47 -3.90 -15.55
#